data_AF-A0A392RYD6-F1
#
_entry.id   AF-A0A392RYD6-F1
#
_cell.length_a   1.000
_cell.length_b   1.000
_cell.length_c   1.000
_cell.angle_alpha   90.00
_cell.angle_beta   90.00
_cell.angle_gamma   90.00
#
_symmetry.space_group_name_H-M   'P 1'
#
loop_
_entity.id
_entity.type
_entity.pdbx_description
1 polymer ?
#
loop_
_entity_poly.entity_id
_entity_poly.type
_entity_poly.pdbx_seq_one_letter_code
_entity_poly.pdbx_strand_id
1 'polypeptide(L)'
;MQQRIVTAEQQNWAAKLLGYDFDIVYKQGKLNKGADALSRMHEGTECNAMSSYVKWGQEEHIRVENQQDEKLRKIMVEMQKD
;
A
#
# COMPACT_ATOMS: atom_id res chain seq x y z
N MET A 1 -31.31 5.04 -4.82
CA MET A 1 -30.90 4.91 -6.24
C MET A 1 -31.01 3.44 -6.60
N GLN A 2 -31.79 3.08 -7.63
CA GLN A 2 -31.84 1.70 -8.13
C GLN A 2 -30.74 1.51 -9.18
N GLN A 3 -29.87 0.55 -8.96
CA GLN A 3 -28.77 0.25 -9.88
C GLN A 3 -29.33 -0.57 -11.05
N ARG A 4 -29.32 0.02 -12.25
CA ARG A 4 -29.80 -0.65 -13.47
C ARG A 4 -28.65 -1.40 -14.13
N ILE A 5 -28.89 -2.66 -14.49
CA ILE A 5 -27.96 -3.46 -15.30
C ILE A 5 -28.12 -3.00 -16.75
N VAL A 6 -27.04 -2.48 -17.35
CA VAL A 6 -27.07 -1.88 -18.69
C VAL A 6 -26.20 -2.64 -19.69
N THR A 7 -25.21 -3.42 -19.22
CA THR A 7 -24.27 -4.14 -20.09
C THR A 7 -24.41 -5.66 -19.96
N ALA A 8 -24.06 -6.39 -21.04
CA ALA A 8 -24.03 -7.86 -21.02
C ALA A 8 -23.04 -8.41 -19.97
N GLU A 9 -21.93 -7.72 -19.75
CA GLU A 9 -20.97 -8.08 -18.70
C GLU A 9 -21.60 -7.95 -17.30
N GLN A 10 -22.34 -6.88 -17.03
CA GLN A 10 -23.06 -6.71 -15.76
C GLN A 10 -24.15 -7.78 -15.56
N GLN A 11 -24.83 -8.22 -16.63
CA GLN A 11 -25.79 -9.33 -16.55
C GLN A 11 -25.10 -10.64 -16.15
N ASN A 12 -23.95 -10.96 -16.75
CA ASN A 12 -23.18 -12.16 -16.40
C ASN A 12 -22.73 -12.13 -14.93
N TRP A 13 -22.27 -10.98 -14.43
CA TRP A 13 -21.90 -10.83 -13.02
C TRP A 13 -23.10 -10.90 -12.08
N ALA A 14 -24.23 -10.29 -12.44
CA ALA A 14 -25.46 -10.37 -11.66
C ALA A 14 -25.93 -11.84 -11.51
N ALA A 15 -25.86 -12.62 -12.59
CA ALA A 15 -26.17 -14.05 -12.54
C ALA A 15 -25.22 -14.83 -11.60
N LYS A 16 -23.92 -14.53 -11.63
CA LYS A 16 -22.93 -15.15 -10.73
C LYS A 16 -23.16 -14.79 -9.25
N LEU A 17 -23.68 -13.60 -8.99
CA LEU A 17 -23.89 -13.08 -7.64
C LEU A 17 -25.29 -13.34 -7.09
N LEU A 18 -26.19 -13.94 -7.87
CA LEU A 18 -27.61 -14.13 -7.53
C LEU A 18 -27.88 -14.92 -6.23
N GLY A 19 -26.89 -15.69 -5.74
CA GLY A 19 -26.98 -16.45 -4.49
C GLY A 19 -26.35 -15.77 -3.27
N TYR A 20 -25.84 -14.56 -3.41
CA TYR A 20 -25.18 -13.83 -2.32
C TYR A 20 -26.03 -12.63 -1.91
N ASP A 21 -26.00 -12.32 -0.63
CA ASP A 21 -26.48 -11.04 -0.12
C ASP A 21 -25.33 -10.03 -0.19
N PHE A 22 -25.43 -9.03 -1.07
CA PHE A 22 -24.35 -8.08 -1.31
C PHE A 22 -24.88 -6.70 -1.69
N ASP A 23 -24.07 -5.69 -1.34
CA ASP A 23 -24.25 -4.31 -1.77
C ASP A 23 -23.12 -3.88 -2.70
N ILE A 24 -23.44 -3.07 -3.71
CA ILE A 24 -22.44 -2.45 -4.58
C ILE A 24 -22.13 -1.05 -4.04
N VAL A 25 -20.91 -0.86 -3.54
CA VAL A 25 -20.47 0.40 -2.93
C VAL A 25 -19.26 0.96 -3.65
N TYR A 26 -19.36 2.20 -4.15
CA TYR A 26 -18.21 2.92 -4.67
C TYR A 26 -17.30 3.40 -3.52
N LYS A 27 -16.00 3.08 -3.59
CA LYS A 27 -14.98 3.59 -2.68
C LYS A 27 -13.95 4.40 -3.45
N GLN A 28 -13.77 5.67 -3.07
CA GLN A 28 -12.71 6.52 -3.64
C GLN A 28 -11.33 5.93 -3.32
N GLY A 29 -10.35 6.09 -4.21
CA GLY A 29 -9.04 5.41 -4.13
C GLY A 29 -8.33 5.51 -2.76
N LYS A 30 -8.40 6.65 -2.07
CA LYS A 30 -7.82 6.81 -0.71
C LYS A 30 -8.45 5.88 0.34
N LEU A 31 -9.70 5.46 0.13
CA LEU A 31 -10.46 4.53 0.96
C LEU A 31 -10.39 3.08 0.45
N ASN A 32 -9.79 2.86 -0.74
CA ASN A 32 -9.68 1.54 -1.38
C ASN A 32 -8.28 0.90 -1.23
N LYS A 33 -7.43 1.46 -0.37
CA LYS A 33 -6.01 1.06 -0.23
C LYS A 33 -5.81 -0.44 -0.01
N GLY A 34 -6.66 -1.06 0.82
CA GLY A 34 -6.55 -2.49 1.12
C GLY A 34 -6.82 -3.37 -0.10
N ALA A 35 -7.92 -3.09 -0.83
CA ALA A 35 -8.25 -3.84 -2.04
C ALA A 35 -7.23 -3.59 -3.17
N ASP A 36 -6.76 -2.34 -3.32
CA ASP A 36 -5.73 -1.97 -4.31
C ASP A 36 -4.38 -2.67 -4.02
N ALA A 37 -3.96 -2.75 -2.75
CA ALA A 37 -2.76 -3.47 -2.36
C ALA A 37 -2.87 -4.98 -2.63
N LEU A 38 -4.01 -5.60 -2.27
CA LEU A 38 -4.24 -7.03 -2.50
C LEU A 38 -4.36 -7.38 -3.98
N SER A 39 -5.00 -6.54 -4.80
CA SER A 39 -5.11 -6.80 -6.24
C SER A 39 -3.76 -6.79 -6.94
N ARG A 40 -2.80 -5.98 -6.46
CA ARG A 40 -1.44 -5.86 -7.04
C ARG A 40 -0.43 -6.85 -6.49
N MET A 41 -0.80 -7.64 -5.47
CA MET A 41 0.12 -8.57 -4.80
C MET A 41 0.76 -9.59 -5.75
N HIS A 42 0.04 -10.02 -6.78
CA HIS A 42 0.53 -10.99 -7.76
C HIS A 42 1.25 -10.34 -8.97
N GLU A 43 1.24 -9.01 -9.05
CA GLU A 43 1.92 -8.25 -10.11
C GLU A 43 3.40 -8.01 -9.80
N GLY A 44 3.97 -8.72 -8.81
CA GLY A 44 5.35 -8.54 -8.36
C GLY A 44 5.62 -7.20 -7.67
N THR A 45 4.56 -6.46 -7.33
CA THR A 45 4.69 -5.19 -6.63
C THR A 45 4.89 -5.47 -5.14
N GLU A 46 6.05 -5.11 -4.61
CA GLU A 46 6.26 -5.12 -3.16
C GLU A 46 5.12 -4.36 -2.48
N CYS A 47 4.48 -4.97 -1.47
CA CYS A 47 3.31 -4.42 -0.77
C CYS A 47 3.71 -3.26 0.16
N ASN A 48 4.39 -2.25 -0.37
CA ASN A 48 4.83 -1.06 0.35
C ASN A 48 3.65 -0.19 0.80
N ALA A 49 2.49 -0.35 0.18
CA ALA A 49 1.27 0.38 0.52
C ALA A 49 0.68 0.02 1.91
N MET A 50 1.01 -1.17 2.45
CA MET A 50 0.56 -1.61 3.78
C MET A 50 1.56 -1.26 4.89
N SER A 51 2.80 -0.91 4.53
CA SER A 51 3.81 -0.53 5.51
C SER A 51 3.62 0.93 5.91
N SER A 52 2.72 1.18 6.86
CA SER A 52 2.69 2.46 7.58
C SER A 52 3.70 2.39 8.71
N TYR A 53 4.92 2.87 8.47
CA TYR A 53 5.85 3.15 9.57
C TYR A 53 5.39 4.42 10.28
N VAL A 54 5.46 4.41 11.61
CA VAL A 54 5.36 5.64 12.41
C VAL A 54 6.53 6.51 11.98
N LYS A 55 6.23 7.61 11.27
CA LYS A 55 7.23 8.64 10.97
C LYS A 55 7.63 9.26 12.29
N TRP A 56 8.83 8.93 12.76
CA TRP A 56 9.35 9.48 14.00
C TRP A 56 9.74 10.94 13.73
N GLY A 57 9.15 11.88 14.48
CA GLY A 57 9.27 13.32 14.19
C GLY A 57 10.70 13.87 14.28
N GLN A 58 11.63 13.13 14.90
CA GLN A 58 13.04 13.50 15.06
C GLN A 58 13.98 12.74 14.11
N GLU A 59 13.43 11.98 13.15
CA GLU A 59 14.22 11.20 12.18
C GLU A 59 15.32 12.03 11.52
N GLU A 60 14.98 13.25 11.09
CA GLU A 60 15.95 14.12 10.41
C GLU A 60 17.04 14.64 11.36
N HIS A 61 16.71 14.93 12.62
CA HIS A 61 17.69 15.37 13.61
C HIS A 61 18.72 14.28 13.90
N ILE A 62 18.23 13.05 14.10
CA ILE A 62 19.08 11.87 14.34
C ILE A 62 19.93 11.56 13.11
N ARG A 63 19.39 11.75 11.91
CA ARG A 63 20.14 11.56 10.66
C ARG A 63 21.31 12.54 10.55
N VAL A 64 21.10 13.81 10.89
CA VAL A 64 22.14 14.83 10.90
C VAL A 64 23.20 14.53 11.97
N GLU A 65 22.77 14.18 13.19
CA GLU A 65 23.68 13.84 14.28
C GLU A 65 24.56 12.63 13.94
N ASN A 66 23.98 11.58 13.37
CA ASN A 66 24.71 10.39 12.94
C ASN A 66 25.71 10.66 11.82
N GLN A 67 25.44 11.61 10.92
CA GLN A 67 26.38 11.99 9.85
C GLN A 67 27.58 12.77 10.39
N GLN A 68 27.38 13.55 11.45
CA GLN A 68 28.41 14.36 12.08
C GLN A 68 29.24 13.56 13.09
N ASP A 69 28.71 12.44 13.59
CA ASP A 69 29.42 11.57 14.52
C ASP A 69 30.66 10.91 13.87
N GLU A 70 31.83 11.20 14.44
CA GLU A 70 33.12 10.74 13.92
C GLU A 70 33.32 9.23 14.08
N LYS A 71 32.77 8.63 15.13
CA LYS A 71 32.87 7.19 15.40
C LYS A 71 32.02 6.40 14.40
N LEU A 72 30.79 6.85 14.15
CA LEU A 72 29.91 6.24 13.16
C LEU A 72 30.48 6.38 11.74
N ARG A 73 31.09 7.51 11.41
CA ARG A 73 31.83 7.66 10.14
C ARG A 73 32.96 6.65 9.99
N LYS A 74 33.76 6.41 11.04
CA LYS A 74 34.84 5.41 11.00
C LYS A 74 34.29 4.00 10.75
N ILE A 75 33.23 3.62 11.47
CA ILE A 75 32.56 2.31 11.29
C ILE A 75 32.00 2.15 9.87
N MET A 76 31.34 3.18 9.32
CA MET A 76 30.83 3.11 7.95
C MET A 76 31.93 2.94 6.90
N VAL A 77 33.08 3.60 7.09
CA VAL A 77 34.24 3.47 6.20
C VAL A 77 34.87 2.09 6.31
N GLU A 78 34.92 1.50 7.51
CA GLU A 78 35.41 0.13 7.71
C GLU A 78 34.48 -0.90 7.06
N MET A 79 33.15 -0.76 7.22
CA MET A 79 32.16 -1.64 6.60
C MET A 79 32.15 -1.59 5.07
N GLN A 80 32.65 -0.53 4.44
CA GLN A 80 32.76 -0.42 2.97
C GLN A 80 34.03 -1.06 2.41
N LYS A 81 34.98 -1.46 3.27
CA LYS A 81 36.23 -2.12 2.86
C LYS A 81 36.14 -3.64 2.85
N ASP A 82 35.10 -4.21 3.44
CA ASP A 82 34.72 -5.63 3.36
C ASP A 82 33.81 -5.89 2.15
#